data_AF-A0A3D6DKL7-F1
#
_entry.id   AF-A0A3D6DKL7-F1
#
_cell.length_a   1.000
_cell.length_b   1.000
_cell.length_c   1.000
_cell.angle_alpha   90.00
_cell.angle_beta   90.00
_cell.angle_gamma   90.00
#
_symmetry.space_group_name_H-M   'P 1'
#
loop_
_entity.id
_entity.type
_entity.pdbx_description
1 polymer ?
#
loop_
_entity_poly.entity_id
_entity_poly.type
_entity_poly.pdbx_seq_one_letter_code
_entity_poly.pdbx_strand_id
1 'polypeptide(L)'
;FPAPYYFYEEEEKSLKKKDKFIKEIEKLEIPLETEAFKSFFDGVWEEYNLLGKVSGDTNTKNIESFKKKFISLIDATEMEKSVKNEAQNYVSFFMLKNDDNELSREIQNIKKAIEELRSETRQLENNLDYFSNTSNDNPLFQDVTSRLNDLNAEIDNHKEKLVGLRKFKREIEARDTISSEENETQSEEENTTEE
;
A
#
# COMPACT_ATOMS: atom_id res chain seq x y z
N PHE A 1 -22.56 -25.30 13.57
CA PHE A 1 -23.45 -25.50 12.41
C PHE A 1 -22.71 -25.03 11.17
N PRO A 2 -22.56 -25.88 10.12
CA PRO A 2 -22.00 -25.42 8.85
C PRO A 2 -22.92 -24.37 8.21
N ALA A 3 -22.36 -23.44 7.44
CA ALA A 3 -23.15 -22.41 6.76
C ALA A 3 -24.15 -23.05 5.78
N PRO A 4 -25.33 -22.44 5.54
CA PRO A 4 -26.33 -22.97 4.62
C PRO A 4 -25.76 -23.09 3.20
N TYR A 5 -26.18 -24.10 2.44
CA TYR A 5 -25.72 -24.30 1.05
C TYR A 5 -25.92 -23.06 0.15
N TYR A 6 -27.04 -22.35 0.31
CA TYR A 6 -27.33 -21.11 -0.41
C TYR A 6 -26.29 -20.00 -0.19
N PHE A 7 -25.69 -19.93 0.99
CA PHE A 7 -24.64 -18.95 1.31
C PHE A 7 -23.40 -19.16 0.43
N TYR A 8 -23.02 -20.42 0.21
CA TYR A 8 -21.87 -20.76 -0.64
C TYR A 8 -22.10 -20.44 -2.12
N GLU A 9 -23.32 -20.63 -2.64
CA GLU A 9 -23.63 -20.27 -4.03
C GLU A 9 -23.57 -18.76 -4.28
N GLU A 10 -23.99 -17.94 -3.31
CA GLU A 10 -23.92 -16.48 -3.40
C GLU A 10 -22.48 -15.97 -3.33
N GLU A 11 -21.65 -16.54 -2.44
CA GLU A 11 -20.23 -16.20 -2.40
C GLU A 11 -19.50 -16.62 -3.69
N GLU A 12 -19.84 -17.77 -4.28
CA GLU A 12 -19.26 -18.21 -5.56
C GLU A 12 -19.64 -17.27 -6.71
N LYS A 13 -20.90 -16.81 -6.77
CA LYS A 13 -21.35 -15.81 -7.74
C LYS A 13 -20.62 -14.48 -7.54
N SER A 14 -20.44 -14.06 -6.30
CA SER A 14 -19.73 -12.82 -5.94
C SER A 14 -18.25 -12.90 -6.34
N LEU A 15 -17.59 -14.03 -6.06
CA LEU A 15 -16.20 -14.27 -6.45
C LEU A 15 -16.02 -14.20 -7.98
N LYS A 16 -16.90 -14.84 -8.76
CA LYS A 16 -16.87 -14.78 -10.23
C LYS A 16 -17.00 -13.35 -10.76
N LYS A 17 -17.87 -12.53 -10.15
CA LYS A 17 -18.01 -11.12 -10.51
C LYS A 17 -16.72 -10.34 -10.21
N LYS A 18 -16.15 -10.52 -9.03
CA LYS A 18 -14.89 -9.88 -8.62
C LYS A 18 -13.71 -10.29 -9.50
N ASP A 19 -13.57 -11.58 -9.82
CA ASP A 19 -12.53 -12.07 -10.75
C ASP A 19 -12.65 -11.45 -12.14
N LYS A 20 -13.89 -11.31 -12.64
CA LYS A 20 -14.15 -10.63 -13.91
C LYS A 20 -13.77 -9.15 -13.83
N PHE A 21 -14.19 -8.47 -12.76
CA PHE A 21 -13.87 -7.07 -12.53
C PHE A 21 -12.36 -6.83 -12.51
N ILE A 22 -11.60 -7.65 -11.78
CA ILE A 22 -10.12 -7.55 -11.72
C ILE A 22 -9.49 -7.64 -13.11
N LYS A 23 -10.01 -8.49 -14.00
CA LYS A 23 -9.53 -8.59 -15.39
C LYS A 23 -9.89 -7.35 -16.22
N GLU A 24 -11.03 -6.72 -15.94
CA GLU A 24 -11.50 -5.56 -16.68
C GLU A 24 -10.81 -4.25 -16.27
N ILE A 25 -10.20 -4.19 -15.07
CA ILE A 25 -9.43 -3.04 -14.58
C ILE A 25 -8.30 -2.64 -15.56
N GLU A 26 -7.71 -3.58 -16.31
CA GLU A 26 -6.69 -3.28 -17.33
C GLU A 26 -7.13 -2.26 -18.38
N LYS A 27 -8.44 -2.13 -18.60
CA LYS A 27 -9.02 -1.25 -19.61
C LYS A 27 -9.27 0.16 -19.09
N LEU A 28 -9.06 0.39 -17.79
CA LEU A 28 -9.30 1.70 -17.18
C LEU A 28 -8.14 2.64 -17.48
N GLU A 29 -8.47 3.87 -17.83
CA GLU A 29 -7.49 4.96 -17.91
C GLU A 29 -7.23 5.49 -16.51
N ILE A 30 -6.02 5.25 -16.01
CA ILE A 30 -5.60 5.74 -14.70
C ILE A 30 -5.17 7.22 -14.80
N PRO A 31 -5.68 8.11 -13.94
CA PRO A 31 -5.21 9.50 -13.85
C PRO A 31 -3.72 9.56 -13.52
N LEU A 32 -2.96 10.43 -14.20
CA LEU A 32 -1.51 10.53 -14.03
C LEU A 32 -1.07 11.40 -12.83
N GLU A 33 -2.00 12.14 -12.22
CA GLU A 33 -1.74 13.03 -11.09
C GLU A 33 -2.11 12.36 -9.76
N THR A 34 -1.29 12.55 -8.73
CA THR A 34 -1.40 11.86 -7.43
C THR A 34 -2.80 11.93 -6.82
N GLU A 35 -3.36 13.13 -6.64
CA GLU A 35 -4.65 13.27 -5.94
C GLU A 35 -5.82 12.75 -6.79
N ALA A 36 -5.77 12.95 -8.11
CA ALA A 36 -6.75 12.38 -9.03
C ALA A 36 -6.70 10.84 -9.03
N PHE A 37 -5.51 10.26 -8.96
CA PHE A 37 -5.30 8.83 -8.83
C PHE A 37 -5.95 8.29 -7.54
N LYS A 38 -5.73 8.94 -6.40
CA LYS A 38 -6.28 8.51 -5.10
C LYS A 38 -7.81 8.46 -5.14
N SER A 39 -8.46 9.54 -5.59
CA SER A 39 -9.93 9.58 -5.72
C SER A 39 -10.46 8.55 -6.72
N PHE A 40 -9.76 8.34 -7.84
CA PHE A 40 -10.12 7.30 -8.81
C PHE A 40 -10.04 5.90 -8.20
N PHE A 41 -8.94 5.58 -7.51
CA PHE A 41 -8.75 4.29 -6.86
C PHE A 41 -9.82 4.02 -5.79
N ASP A 42 -10.15 5.02 -4.97
CA ASP A 42 -11.21 4.93 -3.96
C ASP A 42 -12.54 4.53 -4.61
N GLY A 43 -12.92 5.17 -5.72
CA GLY A 43 -14.14 4.82 -6.47
C GLY A 43 -14.12 3.39 -7.01
N VAL A 44 -13.01 2.96 -7.62
CA VAL A 44 -12.88 1.59 -8.16
C VAL A 44 -12.93 0.55 -7.03
N TRP A 45 -12.39 0.86 -5.85
CA TRP A 45 -12.49 -0.01 -4.69
C TRP A 45 -13.92 -0.14 -4.17
N GLU A 46 -14.68 0.95 -4.13
CA GLU A 46 -16.10 0.91 -3.76
C GLU A 46 -16.92 0.07 -4.76
N GLU A 47 -16.71 0.26 -6.06
CA GLU A 47 -17.34 -0.57 -7.09
C GLU A 47 -17.02 -2.06 -6.89
N TYR A 48 -15.74 -2.38 -6.62
CA TYR A 48 -15.31 -3.73 -6.34
C TYR A 48 -16.03 -4.32 -5.11
N ASN A 49 -16.22 -3.54 -4.03
CA ASN A 49 -16.91 -3.99 -2.81
C ASN A 49 -18.40 -4.24 -3.02
N LEU A 50 -19.05 -3.50 -3.93
CA LEU A 50 -20.46 -3.69 -4.28
C LEU A 50 -20.74 -5.00 -5.05
N LEU A 51 -19.71 -5.72 -5.51
CA LEU A 51 -19.86 -6.99 -6.25
C LEU A 51 -20.27 -8.19 -5.39
N GLY A 52 -20.46 -7.99 -4.09
CA GLY A 52 -20.92 -8.99 -3.14
C GLY A 52 -19.83 -9.46 -2.18
N LYS A 53 -20.25 -10.20 -1.15
CA LYS A 53 -19.37 -10.67 -0.07
C LYS A 53 -18.68 -11.98 -0.46
N VAL A 54 -17.41 -12.10 -0.09
CA VAL A 54 -16.64 -13.34 -0.11
C VAL A 54 -15.97 -13.45 1.26
N SER A 55 -15.92 -14.64 1.84
CA SER A 55 -15.37 -14.85 3.18
C SER A 55 -14.03 -15.59 3.18
N GLY A 56 -13.30 -15.46 4.29
CA GLY A 56 -12.09 -16.22 4.58
C GLY A 56 -10.94 -15.99 3.60
N ASP A 57 -10.08 -17.01 3.49
CA ASP A 57 -8.85 -17.01 2.69
C ASP A 57 -9.09 -16.73 1.19
N THR A 58 -10.24 -17.14 0.66
CA THR A 58 -10.64 -16.87 -0.72
C THR A 58 -10.76 -15.37 -0.98
N ASN A 59 -11.37 -14.63 -0.04
CA ASN A 59 -11.46 -13.17 -0.15
C ASN A 59 -10.09 -12.51 -0.06
N THR A 60 -9.25 -12.96 0.89
CA THR A 60 -7.88 -12.46 1.04
C THR A 60 -7.08 -12.59 -0.25
N LYS A 61 -7.12 -13.76 -0.89
CA LYS A 61 -6.45 -14.01 -2.18
C LYS A 61 -7.01 -13.17 -3.33
N ASN A 62 -8.33 -12.95 -3.34
CA ASN A 62 -8.98 -12.14 -4.38
C ASN A 62 -8.59 -10.65 -4.23
N ILE A 63 -8.59 -10.12 -3.01
CA ILE A 63 -8.10 -8.77 -2.70
C ILE A 63 -6.61 -8.63 -3.03
N GLU A 64 -5.79 -9.63 -2.71
CA GLU A 64 -4.37 -9.63 -3.08
C GLU A 64 -4.18 -9.60 -4.61
N SER A 65 -5.02 -10.34 -5.34
CA SER A 65 -5.02 -10.34 -6.81
C SER A 65 -5.44 -8.98 -7.37
N PHE A 66 -6.46 -8.34 -6.80
CA PHE A 66 -6.85 -6.97 -7.12
C PHE A 66 -5.70 -5.99 -6.89
N LYS A 67 -5.08 -6.03 -5.71
CA LYS A 67 -3.94 -5.17 -5.34
C LYS A 67 -2.78 -5.33 -6.34
N LYS A 68 -2.36 -6.57 -6.60
CA LYS A 68 -1.28 -6.87 -7.57
C LYS A 68 -1.63 -6.32 -8.94
N LYS A 69 -2.89 -6.49 -9.37
CA LYS A 69 -3.33 -6.02 -10.67
C LYS A 69 -3.25 -4.51 -10.82
N PHE A 70 -3.69 -3.78 -9.80
CA PHE A 70 -3.60 -2.32 -9.76
C PHE A 70 -2.16 -1.82 -9.75
N ILE A 71 -1.28 -2.46 -8.98
CA ILE A 71 0.16 -2.12 -8.96
C ILE A 71 0.75 -2.27 -10.37
N SER A 72 0.48 -3.39 -11.05
CA SER A 72 0.94 -3.59 -12.42
C SER A 72 0.36 -2.56 -13.41
N LEU A 73 -0.87 -2.11 -13.19
CA LEU A 73 -1.48 -1.07 -14.03
C LEU A 73 -0.80 0.29 -13.81
N ILE A 74 -0.43 0.63 -12.57
CA ILE A 74 0.37 1.82 -12.25
C ILE A 74 1.76 1.72 -12.91
N ASP A 75 2.41 0.55 -12.82
CA ASP A 75 3.73 0.33 -13.44
C ASP A 75 3.72 0.62 -14.96
N ALA A 76 2.62 0.27 -15.63
CA ALA A 76 2.43 0.46 -17.06
C ALA A 76 2.11 1.90 -17.50
N THR A 77 1.87 2.82 -16.57
CA THR A 77 1.61 4.24 -16.90
C THR A 77 2.88 4.99 -17.30
N GLU A 78 2.72 6.17 -17.88
CA GLU A 78 3.83 7.12 -18.16
C GLU A 78 4.05 8.13 -17.03
N MET A 79 3.54 7.85 -15.82
CA MET A 79 3.77 8.68 -14.63
C MET A 79 5.27 8.81 -14.32
N GLU A 80 5.67 9.94 -13.74
CA GLU A 80 6.99 10.08 -13.13
C GLU A 80 7.19 9.01 -12.04
N LYS A 81 8.43 8.56 -11.84
CA LYS A 81 8.78 7.53 -10.85
C LYS A 81 8.27 7.88 -9.44
N SER A 82 8.40 9.14 -9.03
CA SER A 82 7.92 9.63 -7.72
C SER A 82 6.41 9.46 -7.58
N VAL A 83 5.65 9.81 -8.62
CA VAL A 83 4.19 9.67 -8.66
C VAL A 83 3.76 8.20 -8.66
N LYS A 84 4.44 7.33 -9.43
CA LYS A 84 4.21 5.87 -9.38
C LYS A 84 4.40 5.32 -7.99
N ASN A 85 5.52 5.68 -7.34
CA ASN A 85 5.84 5.26 -5.99
C ASN A 85 4.75 5.69 -4.99
N GLU A 86 4.29 6.93 -5.07
CA GLU A 86 3.22 7.43 -4.19
C GLU A 86 1.90 6.70 -4.45
N ALA A 87 1.51 6.48 -5.71
CA ALA A 87 0.31 5.74 -6.08
C ALA A 87 0.34 4.29 -5.59
N GLN A 88 1.45 3.58 -5.78
CA GLN A 88 1.63 2.19 -5.31
C GLN A 88 1.58 2.08 -3.79
N ASN A 89 2.22 3.04 -3.10
CA ASN A 89 2.17 3.15 -1.65
C ASN A 89 0.74 3.39 -1.18
N TYR A 90 0.01 4.30 -1.82
CA TYR A 90 -1.39 4.57 -1.49
C TYR A 90 -2.26 3.31 -1.60
N VAL A 91 -2.21 2.60 -2.74
CA VAL A 91 -2.92 1.32 -2.92
C VAL A 91 -2.56 0.33 -1.81
N SER A 92 -1.28 0.21 -1.50
CA SER A 92 -0.81 -0.73 -0.49
C SER A 92 -1.28 -0.39 0.91
N PHE A 93 -1.27 0.89 1.30
CA PHE A 93 -1.68 1.34 2.62
C PHE A 93 -3.19 1.33 2.77
N PHE A 94 -3.90 1.74 1.73
CA PHE A 94 -5.36 1.73 1.70
C PHE A 94 -5.93 0.34 1.91
N MET A 95 -5.29 -0.70 1.37
CA MET A 95 -5.70 -2.08 1.59
C MET A 95 -5.53 -2.54 3.05
N LEU A 96 -4.71 -1.85 3.83
CA LEU A 96 -4.50 -2.14 5.25
C LEU A 96 -5.37 -1.26 6.15
N LYS A 97 -6.04 -0.21 5.62
CA LYS A 97 -6.62 0.90 6.40
C LYS A 97 -7.56 0.50 7.55
N ASN A 98 -8.20 -0.65 7.46
CA ASN A 98 -9.15 -1.15 8.47
C ASN A 98 -8.49 -2.10 9.50
N ASP A 99 -7.18 -2.30 9.43
CA ASP A 99 -6.41 -3.17 10.32
C ASP A 99 -5.20 -2.41 10.88
N ASP A 100 -5.42 -1.73 12.01
CA ASP A 100 -4.39 -0.97 12.73
C ASP A 100 -3.17 -1.80 13.14
N ASN A 101 -3.39 -3.09 13.41
CA ASN A 101 -2.30 -4.00 13.78
C ASN A 101 -1.41 -4.26 12.57
N GLU A 102 -2.00 -4.53 11.40
CA GLU A 102 -1.25 -4.70 10.16
C GLU A 102 -0.57 -3.40 9.69
N LEU A 103 -1.21 -2.22 9.83
CA LEU A 103 -0.51 -0.94 9.58
C LEU A 103 0.70 -0.78 10.49
N SER A 104 0.53 -1.02 11.79
CA SER A 104 1.61 -0.89 12.77
C SER A 104 2.72 -1.89 12.51
N ARG A 105 2.38 -3.11 12.09
CA ARG A 105 3.33 -4.15 11.70
C ARG A 105 4.11 -3.74 10.45
N GLU A 106 3.46 -3.20 9.43
CA GLU A 106 4.14 -2.73 8.22
C GLU A 106 5.11 -1.59 8.52
N ILE A 107 4.76 -0.66 9.43
CA ILE A 107 5.70 0.37 9.92
C ILE A 107 6.94 -0.27 10.55
N GLN A 108 6.79 -1.31 11.36
CA GLN A 108 7.92 -1.99 11.99
C GLN A 108 8.74 -2.78 10.96
N ASN A 109 8.10 -3.42 9.98
CA ASN A 109 8.77 -4.13 8.88
C ASN A 109 9.67 -3.18 8.09
N ILE A 110 9.16 -2.00 7.69
CA ILE A 110 9.94 -1.01 6.94
C ILE A 110 11.11 -0.48 7.76
N LYS A 111 10.90 -0.18 9.06
CA LYS A 111 11.99 0.23 9.96
C LYS A 111 13.07 -0.83 10.06
N LYS A 112 12.68 -2.10 10.17
CA LYS A 112 13.61 -3.22 10.25
C LYS A 112 14.42 -3.36 8.96
N ALA A 113 13.77 -3.28 7.79
CA ALA A 113 14.45 -3.28 6.50
C ALA A 113 15.49 -2.15 6.38
N ILE A 114 15.13 -0.92 6.82
CA ILE A 114 16.08 0.20 6.84
C ILE A 114 17.30 -0.10 7.73
N GLU A 115 17.11 -0.69 8.91
CA GLU A 115 18.23 -1.00 9.79
C GLU A 115 19.12 -2.12 9.23
N GLU A 116 18.53 -3.13 8.58
CA GLU A 116 19.26 -4.18 7.89
C GLU A 116 20.12 -3.61 6.76
N LEU A 117 19.55 -2.77 5.88
CA LEU A 117 20.27 -2.11 4.79
C LEU A 117 21.37 -1.17 5.31
N ARG A 118 21.13 -0.45 6.41
CA ARG A 118 22.15 0.39 7.06
C ARG A 118 23.29 -0.43 7.63
N SER A 119 23.00 -1.58 8.23
CA SER A 119 24.03 -2.49 8.72
C SER A 119 24.91 -2.97 7.57
N GLU A 120 24.32 -3.34 6.44
CA GLU A 120 25.05 -3.72 5.23
C GLU A 120 25.89 -2.56 4.68
N THR A 121 25.32 -1.35 4.61
CA THR A 121 26.03 -0.14 4.19
C THR A 121 27.29 0.08 5.02
N ARG A 122 27.17 0.04 6.36
CA ARG A 122 28.32 0.18 7.28
C ARG A 122 29.39 -0.90 7.06
N GLN A 123 28.99 -2.13 6.75
CA GLN A 123 29.94 -3.20 6.45
C GLN A 123 30.72 -2.93 5.17
N LEU A 124 30.05 -2.46 4.13
CA LEU A 124 30.71 -2.09 2.87
C LEU A 124 31.60 -0.85 3.01
N GLU A 125 31.18 0.15 3.79
CA GLU A 125 32.00 1.32 4.12
C GLU A 125 33.29 0.92 4.85
N ASN A 126 33.19 0.07 5.88
CA ASN A 126 34.36 -0.45 6.59
C ASN A 126 35.30 -1.24 5.65
N ASN A 127 34.73 -1.99 4.69
CA ASN A 127 35.52 -2.69 3.68
C ASN A 127 36.23 -1.70 2.74
N LEU A 128 35.57 -0.62 2.31
CA LEU A 128 36.19 0.42 1.48
C LEU A 128 37.31 1.16 2.21
N ASP A 129 37.15 1.43 3.50
CA ASP A 129 38.19 2.08 4.31
C ASP A 129 39.48 1.26 4.32
N TYR A 130 39.40 -0.07 4.33
CA TYR A 130 40.55 -0.96 4.17
C TYR A 130 41.26 -0.78 2.81
N PHE A 131 40.50 -0.50 1.75
CA PHE A 131 40.99 -0.25 0.40
C PHE A 131 41.31 1.22 0.09
N SER A 132 41.29 2.11 1.09
CA SER A 132 41.53 3.56 0.92
C SER A 132 42.89 3.92 0.27
N ASN A 133 43.86 3.01 0.31
CA ASN A 133 45.17 3.15 -0.35
C ASN A 133 45.25 2.55 -1.76
N THR A 134 44.15 2.00 -2.29
CA THR A 134 44.08 1.36 -3.60
C THR A 134 43.54 2.34 -4.65
N SER A 135 43.92 2.16 -5.92
CA SER A 135 43.39 3.01 -6.99
C SER A 135 41.87 2.89 -7.11
N ASN A 136 41.21 4.01 -7.40
CA ASN A 136 39.78 4.07 -7.74
C ASN A 136 39.43 3.26 -9.00
N ASP A 137 40.44 2.90 -9.82
CA ASP A 137 40.28 2.02 -10.99
C ASP A 137 40.23 0.53 -10.61
N ASN A 138 40.33 0.18 -9.33
CA ASN A 138 40.19 -1.20 -8.87
C ASN A 138 38.73 -1.66 -9.10
N PRO A 139 38.49 -2.76 -9.85
CA PRO A 139 37.14 -3.28 -10.08
C PRO A 139 36.35 -3.53 -8.78
N LEU A 140 37.02 -4.01 -7.71
CA LEU A 140 36.37 -4.23 -6.42
C LEU A 140 35.94 -2.91 -5.75
N PHE A 141 36.71 -1.85 -5.94
CA PHE A 141 36.35 -0.52 -5.43
C PHE A 141 35.11 0.00 -6.15
N GLN A 142 35.05 -0.15 -7.47
CA GLN A 142 33.90 0.26 -8.29
C GLN A 142 32.64 -0.56 -7.94
N ASP A 143 32.76 -1.87 -7.81
CA ASP A 143 31.65 -2.76 -7.46
C ASP A 143 31.05 -2.41 -6.09
N VAL A 144 31.90 -2.21 -5.08
CA VAL A 144 31.45 -1.85 -3.73
C VAL A 144 30.81 -0.46 -3.72
N THR A 145 31.38 0.49 -4.46
CA THR A 145 30.79 1.84 -4.61
C THR A 145 29.42 1.79 -5.27
N SER A 146 29.25 0.98 -6.33
CA SER A 146 27.95 0.79 -6.99
C SER A 146 26.93 0.20 -6.00
N ARG A 147 27.31 -0.84 -5.27
CA ARG A 147 26.42 -1.47 -4.28
C ARG A 147 26.03 -0.52 -3.15
N LEU A 148 26.94 0.33 -2.69
CA LEU A 148 26.62 1.37 -1.70
C LEU A 148 25.60 2.38 -2.24
N ASN A 149 25.71 2.78 -3.51
CA ASN A 149 24.72 3.66 -4.13
C ASN A 149 23.35 2.99 -4.20
N ASP A 150 23.29 1.71 -4.58
CA ASP A 150 22.05 0.95 -4.66
C ASP A 150 21.39 0.79 -3.29
N LEU A 151 22.16 0.42 -2.26
CA LEU A 151 21.67 0.30 -0.87
C LEU A 151 21.14 1.64 -0.34
N ASN A 152 21.84 2.73 -0.60
CA ASN A 152 21.39 4.06 -0.19
C ASN A 152 20.09 4.47 -0.89
N ALA A 153 19.96 4.20 -2.19
CA ALA A 153 18.72 4.44 -2.92
C ALA A 153 17.56 3.59 -2.39
N GLU A 154 17.80 2.33 -2.02
CA GLU A 154 16.81 1.46 -1.40
C GLU A 154 16.38 1.96 -0.01
N ILE A 155 17.34 2.39 0.81
CA ILE A 155 17.08 3.03 2.11
C ILE A 155 16.18 4.26 1.94
N ASP A 156 16.45 5.11 0.95
CA ASP A 156 15.67 6.32 0.72
C ASP A 156 14.24 6.00 0.23
N ASN A 157 14.07 5.02 -0.67
CA ASN A 157 12.74 4.52 -1.05
C ASN A 157 11.95 4.01 0.18
N HIS A 158 12.61 3.28 1.08
CA HIS A 158 11.96 2.81 2.32
C HIS A 158 11.62 3.95 3.28
N LYS A 159 12.45 4.99 3.37
CA LYS A 159 12.13 6.19 4.17
C LYS A 159 10.92 6.93 3.60
N GLU A 160 10.86 7.11 2.29
CA GLU A 160 9.70 7.72 1.62
C GLU A 160 8.42 6.91 1.91
N LYS A 161 8.48 5.59 1.74
CA LYS A 161 7.38 4.68 2.09
C LYS A 161 6.96 4.83 3.56
N LEU A 162 7.92 4.90 4.48
CA LEU A 162 7.67 5.05 5.91
C LEU A 162 7.00 6.40 6.24
N VAL A 163 7.46 7.48 5.61
CA VAL A 163 6.86 8.82 5.77
C VAL A 163 5.43 8.83 5.23
N GLY A 164 5.22 8.28 4.03
CA GLY A 164 3.90 8.14 3.42
C GLY A 164 2.94 7.34 4.29
N LEU A 165 3.37 6.17 4.80
CA LEU A 165 2.53 5.31 5.64
C LEU A 165 2.15 6.01 6.96
N ARG A 166 3.07 6.75 7.57
CA ARG A 166 2.77 7.52 8.78
C ARG A 166 1.80 8.66 8.53
N LYS A 167 1.95 9.36 7.40
CA LYS A 167 1.02 10.41 6.99
C LYS A 167 -0.37 9.82 6.76
N PHE A 168 -0.45 8.73 6.00
CA PHE A 168 -1.70 8.00 5.73
C PHE A 168 -2.40 7.53 7.01
N LYS A 169 -1.65 6.94 7.95
CA LYS A 169 -2.19 6.51 9.25
C LYS A 169 -2.83 7.67 10.03
N ARG A 170 -2.15 8.82 10.08
CA ARG A 170 -2.68 10.03 10.75
C ARG A 170 -3.92 10.58 10.05
N GLU A 171 -3.97 10.53 8.72
CA GLU A 171 -5.13 10.98 7.95
C GLU A 171 -6.36 10.10 8.21
N ILE A 172 -6.18 8.79 8.34
CA ILE A 172 -7.26 7.88 8.74
C ILE A 172 -7.71 8.17 10.17
N GLU A 173 -6.76 8.23 11.12
CA GLU A 173 -7.08 8.52 12.52
C GLU A 173 -7.85 9.84 12.66
N ALA A 174 -7.48 10.88 11.90
CA ALA A 174 -8.20 12.16 11.89
C ALA A 174 -9.60 12.06 11.28
N ARG A 175 -9.78 11.27 10.21
CA ARG A 175 -11.11 11.04 9.60
C ARG A 175 -12.02 10.27 10.55
N ASP A 176 -11.49 9.27 11.24
CA ASP A 176 -12.26 8.46 12.18
C ASP A 176 -12.72 9.30 13.39
N THR A 177 -11.86 10.21 13.89
CA THR A 177 -12.26 11.14 14.96
C THR A 177 -13.37 12.11 14.53
N ILE A 178 -13.28 12.65 13.32
CA ILE A 178 -14.31 13.57 12.79
C ILE A 178 -15.62 12.81 12.56
N SER A 179 -15.56 11.60 12.01
CA SER A 179 -16.73 10.75 11.82
C SER A 179 -17.41 10.38 13.15
N SER A 180 -16.66 10.16 14.24
CA SER A 180 -17.27 9.91 15.55
C SER A 180 -17.95 11.15 16.12
N GLU A 181 -17.34 12.33 15.96
CA GLU A 181 -17.89 13.60 16.45
C GLU A 181 -19.18 14.00 15.68
N GLU A 182 -19.20 13.85 14.34
CA GLU A 182 -20.37 14.15 13.52
C GLU A 182 -21.56 13.21 13.82
N ASN A 183 -21.31 11.92 14.08
CA ASN A 183 -22.36 10.98 14.47
C ASN A 183 -22.92 11.26 15.87
N GLU A 184 -22.09 11.73 16.82
CA GLU A 184 -22.55 12.17 18.14
C GLU A 184 -23.43 13.42 18.02
N THR A 185 -23.03 14.40 17.19
CA THR A 185 -23.80 15.65 17.02
C THR A 185 -25.16 15.42 16.33
N GLN A 186 -25.24 14.54 15.32
CA GLN A 186 -26.52 14.20 14.67
C GLN A 186 -27.48 13.43 15.58
N SER A 187 -26.96 12.57 16.46
CA SER A 187 -27.78 11.82 17.42
C SER A 187 -28.38 12.69 18.55
N GLU A 188 -27.74 13.82 18.87
CA GLU A 188 -28.26 14.82 19.81
C GLU A 188 -29.31 15.74 19.17
N GLU A 189 -29.19 16.06 17.87
CA GLU A 189 -30.19 16.85 17.13
C GLU A 189 -31.47 16.06 16.81
N GLU A 190 -31.39 14.75 16.50
CA GLU A 190 -32.60 13.92 16.31
C GLU A 190 -33.41 13.71 17.60
N ASN A 191 -32.76 13.64 18.77
CA ASN A 191 -33.44 13.49 20.07
C ASN A 191 -34.09 14.79 20.60
N THR A 192 -33.76 15.95 20.05
CA THR A 192 -34.30 17.26 20.50
C THR A 192 -35.48 17.75 19.67
N THR A 193 -35.88 17.03 18.62
CA THR A 193 -36.96 17.43 17.70
C THR A 193 -38.27 16.64 17.90
N GLU A 194 -38.33 15.69 18.86
CA GLU A 194 -39.52 14.87 19.17
C GLU A 194 -40.21 15.18 20.53
N GLU A 195 -39.95 16.33 21.18
CA GLU A 195 -40.73 16.81 22.35
C GLU A 195 -41.60 18.05 22.06
#